data_AF-A0A559RNI6-F1
#
_entry.id   AF-A0A559RNI6-F1
#
_cell.length_a   1.000
_cell.length_b   1.000
_cell.length_c   1.000
_cell.angle_alpha   90.00
_cell.angle_beta   90.00
_cell.angle_gamma   90.00
#
_symmetry.space_group_name_H-M   'P 1'
#
loop_
_entity.id
_entity.type
_entity.pdbx_description
1 polymer ?
#
loop_
_entity_poly.entity_id
_entity_poly.type
_entity_poly.pdbx_seq_one_letter_code
_entity_poly.pdbx_strand_id
1 'polypeptide(L)' 'MQIPTEVPKPQNNTPIDPSSPMELIVFIVLPILLIIVYVIARNKNRK' A
#
# COMPACT_ATOMS: atom_id res chain seq x y z
N MET A 1 -26.55 -11.72 -25.35
CA MET A 1 -26.02 -10.67 -24.45
C MET A 1 -24.64 -10.27 -24.96
N GLN A 2 -24.47 -9.04 -25.46
CA GLN A 2 -23.14 -8.49 -25.80
C GLN A 2 -22.57 -7.85 -24.54
N ILE A 3 -21.40 -8.30 -24.10
CA ILE A 3 -20.64 -7.66 -23.02
C ILE A 3 -19.60 -6.78 -23.70
N PRO A 4 -19.65 -5.44 -23.54
CA PRO A 4 -18.64 -4.55 -24.09
C PRO A 4 -17.24 -4.95 -23.60
N THR A 5 -16.33 -5.21 -24.55
CA THR A 5 -14.94 -5.62 -24.28
C THR A 5 -13.99 -4.41 -24.18
N GLU A 6 -14.39 -3.26 -24.72
CA GLU A 6 -13.52 -2.08 -24.88
C GLU A 6 -13.55 -1.10 -23.71
N VAL A 7 -14.46 -1.28 -22.76
CA VAL A 7 -14.50 -0.43 -21.56
C VAL A 7 -13.56 -1.04 -20.51
N PRO A 8 -12.57 -0.28 -20.01
CA PRO A 8 -11.75 -0.69 -18.89
C PRO A 8 -12.66 -1.05 -17.72
N LYS A 9 -12.66 -2.35 -17.45
CA LYS A 9 -13.50 -3.01 -16.48
C LYS A 9 -12.76 -2.88 -15.14
N PRO A 10 -13.41 -2.48 -14.03
CA PRO A 10 -12.76 -2.33 -12.71
C PRO A 10 -12.33 -3.68 -12.08
N GLN A 11 -11.99 -4.66 -12.92
CA GLN A 11 -11.79 -6.06 -12.59
C GLN A 11 -10.51 -6.31 -11.80
N ASN A 12 -9.61 -5.33 -11.69
CA ASN A 12 -8.35 -5.50 -10.96
C ASN A 12 -8.40 -4.89 -9.55
N ASN A 13 -9.50 -5.15 -8.83
CA ASN A 13 -9.68 -4.76 -7.43
C ASN A 13 -9.57 -5.99 -6.52
N THR A 14 -8.58 -6.86 -6.76
CA THR A 14 -8.36 -8.02 -5.90
C THR A 14 -8.10 -7.54 -4.47
N PRO A 15 -8.76 -8.15 -3.46
CA PRO A 15 -8.51 -7.81 -2.07
C PRO A 15 -7.06 -8.12 -1.72
N ILE A 16 -6.53 -7.38 -0.75
CA ILE A 16 -5.19 -7.64 -0.21
C ILE A 16 -5.19 -9.05 0.40
N ASP A 17 -4.18 -9.84 0.07
CA ASP A 17 -3.95 -11.16 0.65
C ASP A 17 -3.08 -11.03 1.91
N PRO A 18 -3.64 -11.22 3.13
CA PRO A 18 -2.85 -11.16 4.37
C PRO A 18 -1.87 -12.32 4.52
N SER A 19 -2.00 -13.38 3.69
CA SER A 19 -1.10 -14.54 3.68
C SER A 19 0.12 -14.31 2.79
N SER A 20 0.08 -13.31 1.90
CA SER A 20 1.18 -12.93 1.02
C SER A 20 2.23 -12.15 1.80
N PRO A 21 3.45 -12.69 1.99
CA PRO A 21 4.50 -11.99 2.75
C PRO A 21 4.86 -10.64 2.12
N MET A 22 4.82 -10.55 0.79
CA MET A 22 5.12 -9.31 0.06
C MET A 22 4.05 -8.23 0.29
N GLU A 23 2.77 -8.59 0.20
CA GLU A 23 1.68 -7.62 0.43
C GLU A 23 1.68 -7.14 1.89
N LEU A 24 1.92 -8.04 2.84
CA LEU A 24 2.03 -7.68 4.25
C LEU A 24 3.16 -6.68 4.50
N ILE A 25 4.34 -6.91 3.93
CA ILE A 25 5.49 -6.00 4.08
C ILE A 25 5.17 -4.62 3.48
N VAL A 26 4.66 -4.58 2.25
CA VAL A 26 4.41 -3.32 1.55
C VAL A 26 3.30 -2.52 2.22
N PHE A 27 2.20 -3.16 2.63
CA PHE A 27 1.04 -2.44 3.16
C PHE A 27 1.11 -2.17 4.67
N ILE A 28 1.93 -2.90 5.43
CA ILE A 28 2.06 -2.70 6.89
C ILE A 28 3.44 -2.16 7.29
N VAL A 29 4.52 -2.78 6.81
CA VAL A 29 5.87 -2.42 7.27
C VAL A 29 6.31 -1.07 6.69
N LEU A 30 5.98 -0.79 5.42
CA LEU A 30 6.31 0.49 4.79
C LEU A 30 5.73 1.72 5.53
N PRO A 31 4.42 1.80 5.86
CA PRO A 31 3.89 2.95 6.59
C PRO A 31 4.49 3.08 7.99
N ILE A 32 4.77 1.97 8.68
CA ILE A 32 5.44 2.00 9.99
C ILE A 32 6.85 2.60 9.85
N LEU A 33 7.63 2.19 8.84
CA LEU A 33 8.95 2.76 8.57
C LEU A 33 8.88 4.26 8.28
N LEU A 34 7.91 4.71 7.48
CA LEU A 34 7.71 6.13 7.20
C LEU A 34 7.44 6.93 8.48
N ILE A 35 6.60 6.41 9.38
CA ILE A 35 6.31 7.05 10.67
C ILE A 35 7.58 7.14 11.52
N ILE A 36 8.34 6.04 11.64
CA ILE A 36 9.58 6.00 12.43
C ILE A 36 10.58 7.03 11.91
N VAL A 37 10.84 7.02 10.59
CA VAL A 37 11.76 7.96 9.95
C VAL A 37 11.30 9.41 10.16
N TYR A 38 10.01 9.68 10.00
CA TYR A 38 9.45 11.01 10.23
C TYR A 38 9.66 11.49 11.66
N VAL A 39 9.40 10.63 12.67
CA VAL A 39 9.58 10.99 14.09
C VAL A 39 11.05 11.25 14.41
N ILE A 40 11.97 10.40 13.93
CA ILE A 40 13.42 10.59 14.11
C ILE A 40 13.87 11.91 13.47
N ALA A 41 13.45 12.17 12.22
CA ALA A 41 13.80 13.38 11.50
C ALA A 41 13.23 14.64 12.19
N ARG A 42 11.99 14.59 12.69
CA ARG A 42 11.37 15.70 13.42
C ARG A 42 12.11 16.05 14.70
N ASN A 43 12.58 15.04 15.43
CA ASN A 43 13.31 15.25 16.68
C ASN A 43 14.73 15.77 16.44
N LYS A 44 15.35 15.42 15.31
CA LYS A 44 16.69 15.91 14.95
C LYS A 44 16.74 17.41 14.64
N ASN A 45 15.63 17.98 14.15
CA ASN A 45 15.52 19.41 13.81
C ASN A 45 15.05 20.29 14.99
N ARG A 46 14.98 19.73 16.21
CA ARG A 46 14.56 20.44 17.44
C ARG A 46 15.71 20.64 18.43
N LYS A 47 16.93 20.21 18.08
CA LYS A 47 18.19 20.59 18.75
C LYS A 47 18.86 21.66 17.91
#